data_AF-A0AAV3RTE1-F1
#
_entry.id   AF-A0AAV3RTE1-F1
#
_cell.length_a   1.000
_cell.length_b   1.000
_cell.length_c   1.000
_cell.angle_alpha   90.00
_cell.angle_beta   90.00
_cell.angle_gamma   90.00
#
_symmetry.space_group_name_H-M   'P 1'
#
loop_
_entity.id
_entity.type
_entity.pdbx_description
1 polymer ?
#
loop_
_entity_poly.entity_id
_entity_poly.type
_entity_poly.pdbx_seq_one_letter_code
_entity_poly.pdbx_strand_id
1 'polypeptide(L)'
;MEGFREGGSTTRPPVLDGTNYAYWKARMTAFLKSMDTKKWRAVLAGWTTPTVTDNNVVTMKAEDDWTAKEQELALANDKAMNAIFNVVDLNVFKLIKTRTVANCI
;
A
#
# COMPACT_ATOMS: atom_id res chain seq x y z
N MET A 1 8.29 30.29 12.30
CA MET A 1 9.45 29.46 12.66
C MET A 1 8.95 28.07 12.99
N GLU A 2 9.55 27.08 12.33
CA GLU A 2 9.38 25.62 12.36
C GLU A 2 8.24 25.03 13.20
N GLY A 3 7.20 24.54 12.50
CA GLY A 3 6.25 23.59 13.05
C GLY A 3 6.93 22.28 13.40
N PHE A 4 6.51 21.69 14.53
CA PHE A 4 6.95 20.42 15.08
C PHE A 4 7.42 19.43 14.01
N ARG A 5 8.73 19.14 13.98
CA ARG A 5 9.26 17.97 13.27
C ARG A 5 8.60 16.75 13.89
N GLU A 6 7.69 16.09 13.17
CA GLU A 6 7.06 14.80 13.52
C GLU A 6 8.09 13.64 13.51
N GLY A 7 9.27 13.86 14.10
CA GLY A 7 10.35 12.90 14.20
C GLY A 7 10.15 11.99 15.41
N GLY A 8 9.31 10.96 15.28
CA GLY A 8 9.30 9.89 16.27
C GLY A 8 8.14 8.89 16.17
N SER A 9 6.96 9.35 15.78
CA SER A 9 5.76 8.49 15.81
C SER A 9 5.88 7.30 14.84
N THR A 10 5.67 6.08 15.35
CA THR A 10 5.47 4.87 14.55
C THR A 10 4.00 4.62 14.24
N THR A 11 3.10 5.44 14.78
CA THR A 11 1.64 5.33 14.63
C THR A 11 1.07 6.30 13.60
N ARG A 12 1.88 7.23 13.10
CA ARG A 12 1.52 8.15 12.01
C ARG A 12 2.33 7.83 10.76
N PRO A 13 1.68 7.86 9.59
CA PRO A 13 2.38 7.66 8.33
C PRO A 13 3.39 8.78 8.05
N PRO A 14 4.62 8.48 7.60
CA PRO A 14 5.60 9.50 7.25
C PRO A 14 5.22 10.22 5.94
N VAL A 15 5.32 11.55 5.93
CA VAL A 15 5.10 12.36 4.72
C VAL A 15 6.24 12.17 3.72
N LEU A 16 5.91 11.96 2.44
CA LEU A 16 6.90 11.96 1.36
C LEU A 16 7.11 13.39 0.84
N ASP A 17 8.17 14.06 1.30
CA ASP A 17 8.48 15.44 0.92
C ASP A 17 9.47 15.58 -0.26
N GLY A 18 9.96 14.44 -0.78
CA GLY A 18 10.90 14.39 -1.90
C GLY A 18 12.38 14.64 -1.55
N THR A 19 12.72 14.87 -0.27
CA THR A 19 14.11 15.17 0.13
C THR A 19 14.92 13.94 0.53
N ASN A 20 14.28 12.90 1.08
CA ASN A 20 14.96 11.69 1.51
C ASN A 20 14.08 10.44 1.34
N TYR A 21 14.02 9.94 0.10
CA TYR A 21 13.21 8.77 -0.25
C TYR A 21 13.63 7.52 0.53
N ALA A 22 14.93 7.30 0.76
CA ALA A 22 15.42 6.14 1.50
C ALA A 22 14.92 6.15 2.95
N TYR A 23 14.98 7.30 3.62
CA TYR A 23 14.47 7.48 4.98
C TYR A 23 12.94 7.32 5.03
N TRP A 24 12.23 7.96 4.10
CA TRP A 24 10.77 7.81 3.99
C TRP A 24 10.38 6.35 3.79
N LYS A 25 11.04 5.63 2.89
CA LYS A 25 10.78 4.21 2.59
C LYS A 25 10.99 3.33 3.83
N ALA A 26 12.06 3.56 4.60
CA ALA A 26 12.32 2.81 5.83
C ALA A 26 11.22 3.07 6.89
N ARG A 27 10.81 4.32 7.07
CA ARG A 27 9.75 4.72 8.01
C ARG A 27 8.37 4.18 7.59
N MET A 28 8.04 4.25 6.31
CA MET A 28 6.80 3.71 5.75
C MET A 28 6.72 2.20 5.95
N THR A 29 7.84 1.50 5.69
CA THR A 29 7.95 0.06 5.92
C THR A 29 7.72 -0.29 7.40
N ALA A 30 8.29 0.49 8.33
CA ALA A 30 8.09 0.28 9.77
C ALA A 30 6.65 0.55 10.20
N PHE A 31 6.03 1.64 9.71
CA PHE A 31 4.62 1.97 9.94
C PHE A 31 3.69 0.85 9.47
N LEU A 32 3.81 0.40 8.22
CA LEU A 32 2.98 -0.68 7.67
C LEU A 32 3.19 -2.01 8.42
N LYS A 33 4.42 -2.34 8.80
CA LYS A 33 4.70 -3.52 9.65
C LYS A 33 4.07 -3.40 11.04
N SER A 34 4.08 -2.21 11.65
CA SER A 34 3.45 -2.00 12.96
C SER A 34 1.92 -2.06 12.93
N MET A 35 1.30 -1.78 11.77
CA MET A 35 -0.14 -1.92 11.60
C MET A 35 -0.57 -3.39 11.58
N ASP A 36 0.11 -4.21 10.77
CA ASP A 36 -0.05 -5.66 10.77
C ASP A 36 1.00 -6.34 9.89
N THR A 37 1.99 -6.99 10.50
CA THR A 37 3.08 -7.69 9.79
C THR A 37 2.58 -8.80 8.86
N LYS A 38 1.44 -9.44 9.17
CA LYS A 38 0.83 -10.48 8.31
C LYS A 38 0.20 -9.84 7.08
N LYS A 39 -0.50 -8.71 7.24
CA LYS A 39 -1.06 -7.96 6.10
C LYS A 39 0.02 -7.36 5.22
N TRP A 40 1.12 -6.85 5.80
CA TRP A 40 2.27 -6.37 5.00
C TRP A 40 2.86 -7.47 4.11
N ARG A 41 2.95 -8.71 4.61
CA ARG A 41 3.38 -9.86 3.80
C ARG A 41 2.38 -10.17 2.69
N ALA A 42 1.08 -10.02 2.93
CA ALA A 42 0.05 -10.19 1.89
C ALA A 42 0.18 -9.14 0.78
N VAL A 43 0.47 -7.88 1.13
CA VAL A 43 0.75 -6.80 0.16
C VAL A 43 1.97 -7.12 -0.69
N LEU A 44 3.07 -7.56 -0.06
CA LEU A 44 4.29 -7.94 -0.79
C LEU A 44 4.12 -9.17 -1.68
N ALA A 45 3.25 -10.11 -1.30
CA ALA A 45 2.95 -11.28 -2.12
C ALA A 45 2.18 -10.90 -3.41
N GLY A 46 1.64 -9.68 -3.48
CA GLY A 46 0.78 -9.23 -4.56
C GLY A 46 -0.60 -9.84 -4.43
N TRP A 47 -1.59 -9.04 -4.07
CA TRP A 47 -2.97 -9.48 -4.18
C TRP A 47 -3.31 -9.63 -5.67
N THR A 48 -3.92 -10.76 -6.02
CA THR A 48 -4.51 -11.00 -7.33
C THR A 48 -5.95 -11.40 -7.12
N THR A 49 -6.83 -10.99 -8.03
CA THR A 49 -8.25 -11.34 -7.90
C THR A 49 -8.41 -12.86 -7.98
N PRO A 50 -9.16 -13.48 -7.07
CA PRO A 50 -9.44 -14.91 -7.13
C PRO A 50 -9.96 -15.34 -8.50
N THR A 51 -9.40 -16.41 -9.05
CA THR A 51 -9.80 -16.98 -10.33
C THR A 51 -10.26 -18.41 -10.18
N VAL A 52 -11.24 -18.81 -10.98
CA VAL A 52 -11.64 -20.21 -11.16
C VAL A 52 -11.19 -20.67 -12.55
N THR A 53 -10.68 -21.89 -12.63
CA THR A 53 -10.36 -22.53 -13.91
C THR A 53 -11.41 -23.60 -14.18
N ASP A 54 -12.17 -23.43 -15.25
CA ASP A 54 -13.11 -24.44 -15.75
C ASP A 54 -12.79 -24.72 -17.22
N ASN A 55 -12.65 -25.99 -17.59
CA ASN A 55 -12.34 -26.43 -18.96
C ASN A 55 -11.17 -25.67 -19.63
N ASN A 56 -10.08 -25.42 -18.89
CA ASN A 56 -8.92 -24.62 -19.30
C ASN A 56 -9.19 -23.12 -19.56
N VAL A 57 -10.37 -22.61 -19.21
CA VAL A 57 -10.68 -21.19 -19.23
C VAL A 57 -10.53 -20.63 -17.82
N VAL A 58 -9.63 -19.66 -17.66
CA VAL A 58 -9.46 -18.93 -16.40
C VAL A 58 -10.41 -17.75 -16.39
N THR A 59 -11.33 -17.71 -15.43
CA THR A 59 -12.27 -16.61 -15.24
C THR A 59 -12.16 -16.04 -13.83
N MET A 60 -12.55 -14.79 -13.66
CA MET A 60 -12.65 -14.18 -12.33
C MET A 60 -13.75 -14.87 -11.55
N LYS A 61 -13.45 -15.22 -10.30
CA LYS A 61 -14.41 -15.85 -9.40
C LYS A 61 -15.36 -14.77 -8.86
N ALA A 62 -16.66 -15.06 -8.79
CA ALA A 62 -17.63 -14.18 -8.15
C ALA A 62 -17.30 -13.99 -6.66
N GLU A 63 -17.51 -12.79 -6.12
CA GLU A 63 -17.18 -12.46 -4.71
C GLU A 63 -17.89 -13.36 -3.70
N ASP A 64 -19.14 -13.74 -3.99
CA ASP A 64 -19.93 -14.64 -3.14
C ASP A 64 -19.31 -16.04 -3.01
N ASP A 65 -18.52 -16.45 -4.00
CA ASP A 65 -17.83 -17.75 -4.00
C ASP A 65 -16.44 -17.67 -3.36
N TRP A 66 -15.98 -16.49 -2.94
CA TRP A 66 -14.65 -16.35 -2.35
C TRP A 66 -14.55 -17.12 -1.02
N THR A 67 -13.46 -17.85 -0.87
CA THR A 67 -13.11 -18.49 0.39
C THR A 67 -12.79 -17.43 1.46
N ALA A 68 -12.94 -17.79 2.74
CA ALA A 68 -12.59 -16.89 3.84
C ALA A 68 -11.16 -16.33 3.75
N LYS A 69 -10.22 -17.14 3.23
CA LYS A 69 -8.82 -16.73 3.02
C LYS A 69 -8.69 -15.70 1.89
N GLU A 70 -9.42 -15.88 0.79
CA GLU A 70 -9.44 -14.92 -0.32
C GLU A 70 -10.04 -13.57 0.12
N GLN A 71 -11.12 -13.61 0.90
CA GLN A 71 -11.73 -12.41 1.49
C GLN A 71 -10.79 -11.71 2.48
N GLU A 72 -10.07 -12.45 3.33
CA GLU A 72 -9.07 -11.88 4.24
C GLU A 72 -7.95 -11.17 3.48
N LEU A 73 -7.46 -11.77 2.39
CA LEU A 73 -6.42 -11.18 1.54
C LEU A 73 -6.93 -9.93 0.81
N ALA A 74 -8.17 -9.94 0.30
CA ALA A 74 -8.79 -8.76 -0.31
C ALA A 74 -8.92 -7.61 0.71
N LEU A 75 -9.43 -7.90 1.92
CA LEU A 75 -9.55 -6.90 2.98
C LEU A 75 -8.17 -6.35 3.43
N ALA A 76 -7.14 -7.20 3.45
CA ALA A 76 -5.78 -6.77 3.73
C ALA A 76 -5.24 -5.83 2.65
N ASN A 77 -5.52 -6.12 1.37
CA ASN A 77 -5.18 -5.27 0.24
C ASN A 77 -5.88 -3.90 0.33
N ASP A 78 -7.20 -3.88 0.59
CA ASP A 78 -7.96 -2.63 0.68
C ASP A 78 -7.46 -1.74 1.82
N LYS A 79 -7.15 -2.32 2.97
CA LYS A 79 -6.55 -1.59 4.10
C LYS A 79 -5.17 -1.03 3.77
N ALA A 80 -4.36 -1.78 3.03
CA ALA A 80 -3.05 -1.32 2.59
C ALA A 80 -3.16 -0.18 1.58
N MET A 81 -4.05 -0.31 0.60
CA MET A 81 -4.33 0.74 -0.38
C MET A 81 -4.86 2.01 0.30
N ASN A 82 -5.81 1.87 1.23
CA ASN A 82 -6.31 3.00 2.01
C ASN A 82 -5.20 3.64 2.86
N ALA A 83 -4.33 2.86 3.49
CA ALA A 83 -3.20 3.40 4.23
C ALA A 83 -2.28 4.20 3.30
N ILE A 84 -1.91 3.65 2.14
CA ILE A 84 -1.08 4.33 1.13
C ILE A 84 -1.74 5.62 0.65
N PHE A 85 -3.02 5.59 0.27
CA PHE A 85 -3.74 6.79 -0.19
C PHE A 85 -3.81 7.88 0.89
N ASN A 86 -3.94 7.52 2.16
CA ASN A 86 -3.92 8.48 3.25
C ASN A 86 -2.53 9.09 3.51
N VAL A 87 -1.44 8.45 3.05
CA VAL A 87 -0.09 9.02 3.16
C VAL A 87 0.30 9.86 1.96
N VAL A 88 -0.27 9.57 0.78
CA VAL A 88 0.02 10.32 -0.44
C VAL A 88 -0.71 11.66 -0.37
N ASP A 89 0.00 12.68 0.12
CA ASP A 89 -0.46 14.06 0.10
C ASP A 89 -0.88 14.48 -1.32
N LEU A 90 -1.85 15.40 -1.42
CA LEU A 90 -2.39 15.90 -2.68
C LEU A 90 -1.30 16.44 -3.62
N ASN A 91 -0.21 16.97 -3.07
CA ASN A 91 0.95 17.43 -3.84
C ASN A 91 1.81 16.27 -4.37
N VAL A 92 1.96 15.18 -3.60
CA VAL A 92 2.65 13.96 -4.05
C VAL A 92 1.83 13.24 -5.11
N PHE A 93 0.50 13.17 -4.95
CA PHE A 93 -0.39 12.63 -5.97
C PHE A 93 -0.30 13.42 -7.28
N LYS A 94 -0.28 14.76 -7.22
CA LYS A 94 -0.05 15.63 -8.39
C LYS A 94 1.33 15.39 -9.01
N LEU A 95 2.37 15.18 -8.19
CA LEU A 95 3.72 14.89 -8.67
C LEU A 95 3.78 13.54 -9.41
N ILE A 96 3.15 12.49 -8.87
CA ILE A 96 3.07 11.17 -9.52
C ILE A 96 2.27 11.26 -10.81
N LYS A 97 1.10 11.91 -10.79
CA LYS A 97 0.22 12.08 -11.96
C LYS A 97 0.89 12.82 -13.12
N THR A 98 1.76 13.79 -12.82
CA THR A 98 2.41 14.62 -13.84
C THR A 98 3.72 14.04 -14.38
N ARG A 99 4.20 12.92 -13.83
CA ARG A 99 5.45 12.26 -14.26
C ARG A 99 5.12 11.06 -15.16
N THR A 100 5.62 11.09 -16.39
CA THR A 100 5.59 9.96 -17.35
C THR A 100 6.77 9.01 -17.19
N VAL A 101 7.81 9.39 -16.44
CA VAL A 101 9.01 8.57 -16.21
C VAL A 101 9.43 8.68 -14.74
N ALA A 102 9.65 7.54 -14.11
CA ALA A 102 10.18 7.47 -12.74
C ALA A 102 11.70 7.65 -12.78
N ASN A 103 12.19 8.86 -12.51
CA ASN A 103 13.61 9.07 -12.28
C ASN A 103 13.91 8.73 -10.82
N CYS A 104 14.77 7.73 -10.61
CA CYS A 104 15.38 7.52 -9.30
C CYS A 104 16.15 8.80 -8.93
N ILE A 105 15.77 9.40 -7.80
CA ILE A 105 16.51 10.45 -7.13
C ILE A 105 17.36 9.78 -6.05
#